data_AF-A0A0S7Z6D2-F1
#
_entry.id   AF-A0A0S7Z6D2-F1
#
_cell.length_a   1.000
_cell.length_b   1.000
_cell.length_c   1.000
_cell.angle_alpha   90.00
_cell.angle_beta   90.00
_cell.angle_gamma   90.00
#
_symmetry.space_group_name_H-M   'P 1'
#
loop_
_entity.id
_entity.type
_entity.pdbx_description
1 polymer ?
#
loop_
_entity_poly.entity_id
_entity_poly.type
_entity_poly.pdbx_seq_one_letter_code
_entity_poly.pdbx_strand_id
1 'polypeptide(L)'
;MERDDPIVERFREAVEAGDFAEVRAMMAAHAELRASIDAPWFAFDKPALVHAAARMDRDMVDALLDMGANLDVRSSWPNGPYSALHSLVDGPTPEKLGFAEYLVERGATVDLHAASGLGRLDEVRAFLDANPERVNEPGPDGATPLHLARDRAMAELLLTRGADIDRRCVDHRSTPAMWATDGREDVMAYLLSRGARPDLFQAVILDDPELASSLIAEDPDALHVSVRFGSSHPHLGGGDKYVWSLRGADTPVELARRRGSRATYAFLLELSPPGVQLLQAARREDAEEMEDLLALHTELLPSLTEHQCCEILHSSEPAARVLLARGVEPDVRDAPMGATPLHHAAWLGKVPVARVLLAAGADPSLTDREHHATPLEWARHGGQQELVRLLSRS
;
A
#
# COMPACT_ATOMS: atom_id res chain seq x y z
N MET A 1 -4.53 -30.24 -17.43
CA MET A 1 -4.01 -30.35 -16.04
C MET A 1 -4.88 -29.48 -15.16
N GLU A 2 -5.00 -29.82 -13.88
CA GLU A 2 -5.73 -29.03 -12.88
C GLU A 2 -4.73 -28.25 -12.01
N ARG A 3 -5.20 -27.22 -11.31
CA ARG A 3 -4.34 -26.35 -10.50
C ARG A 3 -3.65 -27.09 -9.35
N ASP A 4 -4.31 -28.11 -8.82
CA ASP A 4 -3.85 -28.93 -7.69
C ASP A 4 -3.05 -30.17 -8.15
N ASP A 5 -2.73 -30.25 -9.44
CA ASP A 5 -1.84 -31.30 -9.97
C ASP A 5 -0.42 -31.10 -9.39
N PRO A 6 0.20 -32.14 -8.78
CA PRO A 6 1.54 -32.03 -8.19
C PRO A 6 2.62 -31.54 -9.16
N ILE A 7 2.46 -31.81 -10.47
CA ILE A 7 3.38 -31.31 -11.50
C ILE A 7 3.20 -29.81 -11.68
N VAL A 8 1.95 -29.31 -11.66
CA VAL A 8 1.67 -27.87 -11.74
C VAL A 8 2.14 -27.15 -10.48
N GLU A 9 1.95 -27.74 -9.30
CA GLU A 9 2.45 -27.20 -8.03
C GLU A 9 3.97 -27.03 -8.06
N ARG A 10 4.71 -28.10 -8.39
CA ARG A 10 6.18 -28.05 -8.53
C ARG A 10 6.64 -27.07 -9.61
N PHE A 11 5.90 -26.95 -10.72
CA PHE A 11 6.20 -25.97 -11.76
C PHE A 11 6.06 -24.53 -11.23
N ARG A 12 4.99 -24.25 -10.47
CA ARG A 12 4.79 -22.94 -9.84
C ARG A 12 5.90 -22.62 -8.84
N GLU A 13 6.27 -23.57 -8.00
CA GLU A 13 7.39 -23.42 -7.05
C GLU A 13 8.70 -23.11 -7.77
N ALA A 14 9.01 -23.82 -8.86
CA ALA A 14 10.21 -23.58 -9.65
C ALA A 14 10.22 -22.18 -10.30
N VAL A 15 9.08 -21.73 -10.83
CA VAL A 15 8.93 -20.36 -11.37
C VAL A 15 9.08 -19.31 -10.27
N GLU A 16 8.46 -19.50 -9.11
CA GLU A 16 8.55 -18.56 -7.97
C GLU A 16 9.99 -18.49 -7.40
N ALA A 17 10.72 -19.60 -7.43
CA ALA A 17 12.11 -19.70 -7.04
C ALA A 17 13.10 -19.16 -8.10
N GLY A 18 12.64 -18.89 -9.34
CA GLY A 18 13.51 -18.50 -10.45
C GLY A 18 14.37 -19.65 -10.99
N ASP A 19 14.00 -20.92 -10.72
CA ASP A 19 14.73 -22.09 -11.19
C ASP A 19 14.36 -22.45 -12.63
N PHE A 20 14.87 -21.67 -13.58
CA PHE A 20 14.60 -21.88 -15.01
C PHE A 20 15.17 -23.20 -15.56
N ALA A 21 16.16 -23.80 -14.88
CA ALA A 21 16.71 -25.10 -15.27
C ALA A 21 15.71 -26.22 -14.98
N GLU A 22 15.11 -26.19 -13.79
CA GLU A 22 14.02 -27.10 -13.42
C GLU A 22 12.80 -26.89 -14.31
N VAL A 23 12.40 -25.64 -14.58
CA VAL A 23 11.28 -25.35 -15.50
C VAL A 23 11.55 -25.93 -16.89
N ARG A 24 12.77 -25.80 -17.43
CA ARG A 24 13.17 -26.42 -18.71
C ARG A 24 13.07 -27.95 -18.66
N ALA A 25 13.56 -28.57 -17.58
CA ALA A 25 13.51 -30.02 -17.42
C ALA A 25 12.06 -30.54 -17.36
N MET A 26 11.19 -29.85 -16.60
CA MET A 26 9.78 -30.20 -16.47
C MET A 26 9.03 -30.08 -17.80
N MET A 27 9.25 -28.99 -18.55
CA MET A 27 8.62 -28.76 -19.86
C MET A 27 9.06 -29.78 -20.92
N ALA A 28 10.27 -30.33 -20.80
CA ALA A 28 10.75 -31.41 -21.66
C ALA A 28 10.16 -32.78 -21.27
N ALA A 29 9.93 -33.01 -19.97
CA ALA A 29 9.42 -34.28 -19.44
C ALA A 29 7.89 -34.41 -19.52
N HIS A 30 7.16 -33.29 -19.47
CA HIS A 30 5.70 -33.27 -19.34
C HIS A 30 5.04 -32.51 -20.50
N ALA A 31 4.60 -33.26 -21.52
CA ALA A 31 3.96 -32.67 -22.69
C ALA A 31 2.64 -31.95 -22.36
N GLU A 32 1.87 -32.42 -21.37
CA GLU A 32 0.65 -31.74 -20.94
C GLU A 32 0.94 -30.38 -20.27
N LEU A 33 2.02 -30.29 -19.50
CA LEU A 33 2.44 -29.02 -18.88
C LEU A 33 2.81 -28.01 -19.96
N ARG A 34 3.62 -28.43 -20.94
CA ARG A 34 3.98 -27.59 -22.09
C ARG A 34 2.76 -27.13 -22.89
N ALA A 35 1.79 -28.01 -23.12
CA ALA A 35 0.54 -27.65 -23.80
C ALA A 35 -0.33 -26.64 -23.01
N SER A 36 -0.04 -26.45 -21.72
CA SER A 36 -0.75 -25.54 -20.82
C SER A 36 0.15 -24.44 -20.25
N ILE A 37 1.23 -24.08 -20.95
CA ILE A 37 2.19 -23.06 -20.49
C ILE A 37 1.55 -21.68 -20.24
N ASP A 38 0.50 -21.36 -21.00
CA ASP A 38 -0.25 -20.10 -20.93
C ASP A 38 -1.46 -20.18 -19.97
N ALA A 39 -1.66 -21.29 -19.27
CA ALA A 39 -2.78 -21.43 -18.34
C ALA A 39 -2.56 -20.63 -17.03
N PRO A 40 -3.66 -20.22 -16.36
CA PRO A 40 -3.61 -19.24 -15.25
C PRO A 40 -3.18 -19.87 -13.92
N TRP A 41 -1.91 -20.24 -13.80
CA TRP A 41 -1.41 -20.99 -12.66
C TRP A 41 -1.14 -20.14 -11.40
N PHE A 42 -0.96 -18.84 -11.54
CA PHE A 42 -0.51 -17.96 -10.45
C PHE A 42 -1.64 -17.09 -9.88
N ALA A 43 -1.35 -16.38 -8.79
CA ALA A 43 -2.29 -15.44 -8.18
C ALA A 43 -2.87 -14.44 -9.20
N PHE A 44 -4.14 -14.08 -9.02
CA PHE A 44 -4.92 -13.24 -9.95
C PHE A 44 -5.02 -13.85 -11.36
N ASP A 45 -5.00 -15.17 -11.44
CA ASP A 45 -5.13 -15.96 -12.66
C ASP A 45 -4.10 -15.57 -13.74
N LYS A 46 -2.87 -15.28 -13.31
CA LYS A 46 -1.74 -14.99 -14.19
C LYS A 46 -1.18 -16.27 -14.80
N PRO A 47 -0.89 -16.29 -16.11
CA PRO A 47 0.03 -17.22 -16.73
C PRO A 47 1.46 -17.02 -16.21
N ALA A 48 2.31 -18.04 -16.35
CA ALA A 48 3.70 -18.00 -15.90
C ALA A 48 4.47 -16.80 -16.45
N LEU A 49 4.26 -16.48 -17.73
CA LEU A 49 4.95 -15.37 -18.39
C LEU A 49 4.54 -14.00 -17.80
N VAL A 50 3.25 -13.79 -17.54
CA VAL A 50 2.77 -12.55 -16.90
C VAL A 50 3.28 -12.46 -15.46
N HIS A 51 3.35 -13.58 -14.75
CA HIS A 51 3.92 -13.64 -13.40
C HIS A 51 5.41 -13.28 -13.38
N ALA A 52 6.21 -13.88 -14.26
CA ALA A 52 7.64 -13.61 -14.39
C ALA A 52 7.90 -12.14 -14.79
N ALA A 53 7.13 -11.60 -15.74
CA ALA A 53 7.22 -10.21 -16.15
C ALA A 53 6.90 -9.23 -15.00
N ALA A 54 5.87 -9.51 -14.18
CA ALA A 54 5.53 -8.68 -13.02
C ALA A 54 6.64 -8.65 -11.96
N ARG A 55 7.51 -9.66 -11.92
CA ARG A 55 8.70 -9.75 -11.07
C ARG A 55 9.97 -9.20 -11.74
N MET A 56 9.87 -8.77 -13.00
CA MET A 56 10.99 -8.34 -13.84
C MET A 56 12.09 -9.40 -13.98
N ASP A 57 11.71 -10.68 -13.96
CA ASP A 57 12.63 -11.81 -14.10
C ASP A 57 12.92 -12.06 -15.60
N ARG A 58 14.02 -11.46 -16.10
CA ARG A 58 14.40 -11.52 -17.53
C ARG A 58 14.67 -12.95 -17.98
N ASP A 59 15.42 -13.70 -17.18
CA ASP A 59 15.88 -15.05 -17.53
C ASP A 59 14.70 -16.02 -17.59
N MET A 60 13.76 -15.92 -16.64
CA MET A 60 12.53 -16.71 -16.67
C MET A 60 11.62 -16.32 -17.84
N VAL A 61 11.49 -15.03 -18.16
CA VAL A 61 10.72 -14.59 -19.35
C VAL A 61 11.31 -15.19 -20.62
N ASP A 62 12.63 -15.09 -20.82
CA ASP A 62 13.28 -15.67 -22.01
C ASP A 62 13.13 -17.18 -22.07
N ALA A 63 13.26 -17.88 -20.94
CA ALA A 63 13.05 -19.32 -20.88
C ALA A 63 11.63 -19.73 -21.25
N LEU A 64 10.62 -19.01 -20.75
CA LEU A 64 9.22 -19.29 -21.08
C LEU A 64 8.92 -19.00 -22.56
N LEU A 65 9.49 -17.94 -23.14
CA LEU A 65 9.37 -17.64 -24.56
C LEU A 65 10.01 -18.73 -25.42
N ASP A 66 11.21 -19.23 -25.06
CA ASP A 66 11.87 -20.35 -25.75
C ASP A 66 11.00 -21.63 -25.74
N MET A 67 10.18 -21.80 -24.70
CA MET A 67 9.27 -22.95 -24.55
C MET A 67 7.98 -22.80 -25.35
N GLY A 68 7.73 -21.60 -25.90
CA GLY A 68 6.55 -21.26 -26.68
C GLY A 68 5.43 -20.58 -25.90
N ALA A 69 5.72 -19.99 -24.73
CA ALA A 69 4.75 -19.13 -24.05
C ALA A 69 4.39 -17.93 -24.93
N ASN A 70 3.11 -17.55 -24.92
CA ASN A 70 2.65 -16.40 -25.69
C ASN A 70 2.94 -15.10 -24.93
N LEU A 71 3.76 -14.22 -25.50
CA LEU A 71 4.11 -12.92 -24.91
C LEU A 71 2.90 -12.02 -24.65
N ASP A 72 1.86 -12.14 -25.48
CA ASP A 72 0.63 -11.36 -25.39
C ASP A 72 -0.49 -12.06 -24.60
N VAL A 73 -0.17 -13.19 -23.95
CA VAL A 73 -1.12 -13.85 -23.07
C VAL A 73 -1.57 -12.90 -21.97
N ARG A 74 -2.86 -12.96 -21.62
CA ARG A 74 -3.45 -12.17 -20.55
C ARG A 74 -3.88 -13.06 -19.40
N SER A 75 -3.91 -12.49 -18.20
CA SER A 75 -4.57 -13.12 -17.07
C SER A 75 -6.05 -13.38 -17.35
N SER A 76 -6.63 -14.35 -16.64
CA SER A 76 -8.09 -14.60 -16.65
C SER A 76 -8.82 -13.83 -15.54
N TRP A 77 -8.23 -12.73 -15.07
CA TRP A 77 -8.76 -11.93 -13.97
C TRP A 77 -10.12 -11.30 -14.33
N PRO A 78 -11.20 -11.57 -13.58
CA PRO A 78 -12.56 -11.18 -13.96
C PRO A 78 -12.80 -9.67 -13.95
N ASN A 79 -12.02 -8.90 -13.17
CA ASN A 79 -12.19 -7.45 -13.08
C ASN A 79 -11.45 -6.70 -14.20
N GLY A 80 -10.68 -7.40 -15.04
CA GLY A 80 -9.98 -6.82 -16.18
C GLY A 80 -8.69 -7.58 -16.46
N PRO A 81 -8.61 -8.35 -17.56
CA PRO A 81 -7.43 -9.16 -17.86
C PRO A 81 -6.25 -8.27 -18.22
N TYR A 82 -5.05 -8.63 -17.76
CA TYR A 82 -3.85 -7.83 -17.97
C TYR A 82 -2.72 -8.68 -18.53
N SER A 83 -1.88 -8.04 -19.33
CA SER A 83 -0.71 -8.65 -19.99
C SER A 83 0.58 -8.37 -19.20
N ALA A 84 1.70 -8.89 -19.71
CA ALA A 84 3.02 -8.61 -19.18
C ALA A 84 3.33 -7.11 -19.11
N LEU A 85 2.96 -6.32 -20.14
CA LEU A 85 3.17 -4.87 -20.16
C LEU A 85 2.33 -4.12 -19.10
N HIS A 86 1.07 -4.52 -18.92
CA HIS A 86 0.17 -3.86 -17.96
C HIS A 86 0.67 -3.93 -16.51
N SER A 87 1.36 -5.01 -16.14
CA SER A 87 1.94 -5.16 -14.80
C SER A 87 3.08 -4.16 -14.52
N LEU A 88 3.63 -3.54 -15.55
CA LEU A 88 4.80 -2.65 -15.48
C LEU A 88 4.43 -1.17 -15.51
N VAL A 89 3.20 -0.83 -15.91
CA VAL A 89 2.73 0.56 -16.04
C VAL A 89 1.94 1.06 -14.83
N ASP A 90 1.55 0.17 -13.91
CA ASP A 90 1.07 0.56 -12.58
C ASP A 90 2.25 0.78 -11.61
N GLY A 91 2.22 1.89 -10.87
CA GLY A 91 3.36 2.37 -10.07
C GLY A 91 4.68 2.37 -10.86
N PRO A 92 4.78 3.13 -11.96
CA PRO A 92 5.88 3.06 -12.92
C PRO A 92 7.21 3.61 -12.36
N THR A 93 8.22 2.74 -12.26
CA THR A 93 9.61 3.11 -11.94
C THR A 93 10.50 3.04 -13.20
N PRO A 94 11.67 3.70 -13.21
CA PRO A 94 12.61 3.58 -14.34
C PRO A 94 12.96 2.13 -14.70
N GLU A 95 13.07 1.25 -13.70
CA GLU A 95 13.35 -0.18 -13.88
C GLU A 95 12.19 -0.89 -14.58
N LYS A 96 10.95 -0.66 -14.14
CA LYS A 96 9.75 -1.23 -14.77
C LYS A 96 9.59 -0.78 -16.21
N LEU A 97 9.83 0.51 -16.48
CA LEU A 97 9.76 1.05 -17.85
C LEU A 97 10.86 0.48 -18.75
N GLY A 98 12.09 0.36 -18.23
CA GLY A 98 13.17 -0.32 -18.97
C GLY A 98 12.87 -1.80 -19.24
N PHE A 99 12.18 -2.48 -18.32
CA PHE A 99 11.72 -3.85 -18.54
C PHE A 99 10.55 -3.91 -19.54
N ALA A 100 9.66 -2.92 -19.56
CA ALA A 100 8.58 -2.87 -20.54
C ALA A 100 9.13 -2.68 -21.96
N GLU A 101 10.10 -1.79 -22.16
CA GLU A 101 10.79 -1.63 -23.46
C GLU A 101 11.46 -2.92 -23.90
N TYR A 102 12.11 -3.65 -22.98
CA TYR A 102 12.67 -4.97 -23.24
C TYR A 102 11.63 -5.99 -23.76
N LEU A 103 10.39 -5.94 -23.25
CA LEU A 103 9.30 -6.80 -23.76
C LEU A 103 8.79 -6.31 -25.13
N VAL A 104 8.70 -5.00 -25.35
CA VAL A 104 8.33 -4.43 -26.65
C VAL A 104 9.36 -4.80 -27.73
N GLU A 105 10.65 -4.77 -27.41
CA GLU A 105 11.73 -5.22 -28.30
C GLU A 105 11.61 -6.72 -28.67
N ARG A 106 10.97 -7.53 -27.81
CA ARG A 106 10.64 -8.94 -28.06
C ARG A 106 9.31 -9.15 -28.77
N GLY A 107 8.64 -8.06 -29.16
CA GLY A 107 7.39 -8.10 -29.92
C GLY A 107 6.13 -8.11 -29.07
N ALA A 108 6.19 -7.68 -27.80
CA ALA A 108 4.98 -7.50 -27.01
C ALA A 108 4.06 -6.45 -27.66
N THR A 109 2.79 -6.78 -27.78
CA THR A 109 1.78 -5.88 -28.34
C THR A 109 1.48 -4.76 -27.35
N VAL A 110 1.76 -3.52 -27.76
CA VAL A 110 1.38 -2.31 -27.01
C VAL A 110 -0.05 -1.94 -27.40
N ASP A 111 -1.00 -2.12 -26.48
CA ASP A 111 -2.37 -1.62 -26.66
C ASP A 111 -2.54 -0.20 -26.10
N LEU A 112 -3.74 0.36 -26.22
CA LEU A 112 -4.05 1.72 -25.79
C LEU A 112 -3.73 1.98 -24.31
N HIS A 113 -4.00 1.00 -23.44
CA HIS A 113 -3.80 1.10 -21.99
C HIS A 113 -2.32 1.05 -21.64
N ALA A 114 -1.58 0.09 -22.21
CA ALA A 114 -0.12 0.03 -22.08
C ALA A 114 0.55 1.27 -22.67
N ALA A 115 0.13 1.76 -23.85
CA ALA A 115 0.67 2.96 -24.47
C ALA A 115 0.48 4.21 -23.59
N SER A 116 -0.69 4.36 -22.96
CA SER A 116 -0.96 5.43 -21.99
C SER A 116 0.02 5.41 -20.81
N GLY A 117 0.22 4.23 -20.24
CA GLY A 117 1.11 4.01 -19.11
C GLY A 117 2.61 4.08 -19.42
N LEU A 118 2.99 3.78 -20.66
CA LEU A 118 4.37 3.94 -21.14
C LEU A 118 4.67 5.38 -21.60
N GLY A 119 3.67 6.26 -21.68
CA GLY A 119 3.85 7.64 -22.16
C GLY A 119 4.01 7.75 -23.68
N ARG A 120 3.53 6.74 -24.44
CA ARG A 120 3.62 6.70 -25.91
C ARG A 120 2.54 7.57 -26.56
N LEU A 121 2.69 8.89 -26.40
CA LEU A 121 1.71 9.92 -26.80
C LEU A 121 1.22 9.79 -28.25
N ASP A 122 2.13 9.55 -29.19
CA ASP A 122 1.77 9.47 -30.62
C ASP A 122 1.01 8.18 -30.95
N GLU A 123 1.31 7.07 -30.27
CA GLU A 123 0.55 5.83 -30.41
C GLU A 123 -0.85 5.95 -29.82
N VAL A 124 -0.98 6.55 -28.63
CA VAL A 124 -2.29 6.86 -28.04
C VAL A 124 -3.11 7.77 -28.95
N ARG A 125 -2.47 8.78 -29.56
CA ARG A 125 -3.12 9.65 -30.56
C ARG A 125 -3.62 8.83 -31.74
N ALA A 126 -2.79 7.96 -32.32
CA ALA A 126 -3.16 7.13 -33.45
C ALA A 126 -4.31 6.16 -33.11
N PHE A 127 -4.29 5.53 -31.94
CA PHE A 127 -5.38 4.65 -31.48
C PHE A 127 -6.71 5.39 -31.40
N LEU A 128 -6.72 6.59 -30.83
CA LEU A 128 -7.93 7.39 -30.62
C LEU A 128 -8.37 8.17 -31.87
N ASP A 129 -7.46 8.45 -32.80
CA ASP A 129 -7.83 8.99 -34.12
C ASP A 129 -8.54 7.92 -34.96
N ALA A 130 -8.12 6.66 -34.84
CA ALA A 130 -8.78 5.55 -35.51
C ALA A 130 -10.11 5.15 -34.85
N ASN A 131 -10.19 5.17 -33.51
CA ASN A 131 -11.35 4.72 -32.74
C ASN A 131 -11.57 5.62 -31.49
N PRO A 132 -12.19 6.81 -31.65
CA PRO A 132 -12.33 7.79 -30.57
C PRO A 132 -13.10 7.28 -29.34
N GLU A 133 -14.06 6.37 -29.55
CA GLU A 133 -14.91 5.80 -28.50
C GLU A 133 -14.14 4.96 -27.46
N ARG A 134 -12.92 4.54 -27.79
CA ARG A 134 -12.06 3.73 -26.92
C ARG A 134 -11.42 4.51 -25.77
N VAL A 135 -11.56 5.84 -25.75
CA VAL A 135 -10.97 6.73 -24.71
C VAL A 135 -11.38 6.34 -23.28
N ASN A 136 -12.54 5.71 -23.11
CA ASN A 136 -13.07 5.21 -21.83
C ASN A 136 -13.19 3.68 -21.78
N GLU A 137 -12.55 2.96 -22.69
CA GLU A 137 -12.58 1.50 -22.73
C GLU A 137 -11.95 0.93 -21.44
N PRO A 138 -12.64 0.00 -20.74
CA PRO A 138 -12.06 -0.66 -19.57
C PRO A 138 -10.96 -1.63 -20.02
N GLY A 139 -9.79 -1.55 -19.38
CA GLY A 139 -8.67 -2.45 -19.60
C GLY A 139 -8.33 -3.25 -18.33
N PRO A 140 -7.04 -3.35 -17.94
CA PRO A 140 -6.64 -4.09 -16.74
C PRO A 140 -7.34 -3.52 -15.50
N ASP A 141 -7.84 -4.37 -14.60
CA ASP A 141 -8.63 -3.96 -13.42
C ASP A 141 -9.87 -3.10 -13.72
N GLY A 142 -10.29 -3.05 -14.99
CA GLY A 142 -11.37 -2.20 -15.48
C GLY A 142 -10.96 -0.73 -15.54
N ALA A 143 -9.66 -0.44 -15.45
CA ALA A 143 -9.10 0.89 -15.55
C ALA A 143 -9.19 1.43 -16.99
N THR A 144 -9.53 2.71 -17.14
CA THR A 144 -9.46 3.39 -18.44
C THR A 144 -8.04 3.84 -18.75
N PRO A 145 -7.72 4.24 -20.00
CA PRO A 145 -6.41 4.82 -20.31
C PRO A 145 -6.02 5.99 -19.40
N LEU A 146 -6.98 6.79 -18.91
CA LEU A 146 -6.72 7.93 -18.02
C LEU A 146 -6.19 7.50 -16.64
N HIS A 147 -6.62 6.36 -16.11
CA HIS A 147 -6.09 5.81 -14.85
C HIS A 147 -4.58 5.50 -14.94
N LEU A 148 -4.16 5.08 -16.14
CA LEU A 148 -2.80 4.69 -16.44
C LEU A 148 -1.98 5.85 -17.03
N ALA A 149 -2.53 7.05 -17.17
CA ALA A 149 -1.81 8.18 -17.76
C ALA A 149 -0.42 8.37 -17.12
N ARG A 150 0.63 8.29 -17.93
CA ARG A 150 2.02 8.32 -17.45
C ARG A 150 2.39 9.66 -16.82
N ASP A 151 1.98 10.74 -17.48
CA ASP A 151 2.34 12.11 -17.17
C ASP A 151 1.19 13.07 -17.50
N ARG A 152 1.38 14.35 -17.17
CA ARG A 152 0.40 15.41 -17.45
C ARG A 152 0.02 15.50 -18.94
N ALA A 153 0.98 15.34 -19.86
CA ALA A 153 0.71 15.49 -21.29
C ALA A 153 -0.22 14.37 -21.79
N MET A 154 -0.04 13.15 -21.29
CA MET A 154 -0.93 12.03 -21.57
C MET A 154 -2.32 12.27 -20.99
N ALA A 155 -2.42 12.73 -19.74
CA ALA A 155 -3.70 13.06 -19.12
C ALA A 155 -4.44 14.17 -19.89
N GLU A 156 -3.74 15.21 -20.33
CA GLU A 156 -4.29 16.30 -21.14
C GLU A 156 -4.82 15.81 -22.49
N LEU A 157 -4.06 14.95 -23.17
CA LEU A 157 -4.51 14.32 -24.41
C LEU A 157 -5.81 13.56 -24.19
N LEU A 158 -5.84 12.66 -23.19
CA LEU A 158 -7.00 11.81 -22.92
C LEU A 158 -8.25 12.62 -22.53
N LEU A 159 -8.11 13.65 -21.68
CA LEU A 159 -9.22 14.56 -21.35
C LEU A 159 -9.72 15.31 -22.58
N THR A 160 -8.81 15.78 -23.44
CA THR A 160 -9.18 16.44 -24.71
C THR A 160 -9.94 15.50 -25.65
N ARG A 161 -9.69 14.19 -25.56
CA ARG A 161 -10.42 13.15 -26.31
C ARG A 161 -11.71 12.68 -25.63
N GLY A 162 -12.09 13.27 -24.49
CA GLY A 162 -13.34 12.95 -23.80
C GLY A 162 -13.23 11.82 -22.78
N ALA A 163 -12.03 11.57 -22.23
CA ALA A 163 -11.89 10.70 -21.07
C ALA A 163 -12.74 11.23 -19.90
N ASP A 164 -13.50 10.34 -19.27
CA ASP A 164 -14.27 10.63 -18.07
C ASP A 164 -13.34 10.73 -16.87
N ILE A 165 -13.22 11.95 -16.35
CA ILE A 165 -12.25 12.33 -15.32
C ILE A 165 -12.47 11.64 -13.97
N ASP A 166 -13.71 11.25 -13.68
CA ASP A 166 -14.12 10.60 -12.42
C ASP A 166 -14.52 9.13 -12.63
N ARG A 167 -14.23 8.55 -13.82
CA ARG A 167 -14.58 7.16 -14.12
C ARG A 167 -13.96 6.24 -13.09
N ARG A 168 -14.74 5.39 -12.45
CA ARG A 168 -14.20 4.40 -11.51
C ARG A 168 -13.82 3.11 -12.24
N CYS A 169 -12.63 2.58 -11.96
CA CYS A 169 -12.24 1.22 -12.35
C CYS A 169 -13.12 0.17 -11.66
N VAL A 170 -13.11 -1.06 -12.19
CA VAL A 170 -13.98 -2.15 -11.69
C VAL A 170 -13.44 -2.73 -10.40
N ASP A 171 -12.13 -2.96 -10.34
CA ASP A 171 -11.51 -3.71 -9.23
C ASP A 171 -11.48 -2.89 -7.93
N HIS A 172 -10.97 -1.67 -8.00
CA HIS A 172 -10.70 -0.85 -6.80
C HIS A 172 -11.79 0.20 -6.54
N ARG A 173 -12.72 0.36 -7.48
CA ARG A 173 -13.66 1.49 -7.54
C ARG A 173 -12.98 2.86 -7.41
N SER A 174 -11.73 2.98 -7.85
CA SER A 174 -10.91 4.19 -7.74
C SER A 174 -10.99 5.02 -9.01
N THR A 175 -10.92 6.34 -8.89
CA THR A 175 -10.85 7.29 -10.02
C THR A 175 -9.42 7.41 -10.57
N PRO A 176 -9.21 8.04 -11.74
CA PRO A 176 -7.87 8.32 -12.25
C PRO A 176 -7.00 9.13 -11.28
N ALA A 177 -7.58 10.11 -10.57
CA ALA A 177 -6.87 10.89 -9.56
C ALA A 177 -6.38 10.01 -8.39
N MET A 178 -7.21 9.05 -7.92
CA MET A 178 -6.81 8.09 -6.89
C MET A 178 -5.65 7.18 -7.34
N TRP A 179 -5.60 6.82 -8.62
CA TRP A 179 -4.50 6.02 -9.20
C TRP A 179 -3.18 6.79 -9.32
N ALA A 180 -3.23 8.12 -9.30
CA ALA A 180 -2.07 8.99 -9.48
C ALA A 180 -1.38 9.38 -8.14
N THR A 181 -1.63 8.63 -7.08
CA THR A 181 -1.12 8.91 -5.71
C THR A 181 0.29 8.40 -5.41
N ASP A 182 0.88 7.62 -6.33
CA ASP A 182 2.24 7.06 -6.18
C ASP A 182 3.07 7.38 -7.44
N GLY A 183 4.01 8.33 -7.30
CA GLY A 183 4.96 8.71 -8.35
C GLY A 183 4.37 9.44 -9.56
N ARG A 184 3.12 9.92 -9.45
CA ARG A 184 2.36 10.65 -10.49
C ARG A 184 1.54 11.80 -9.91
N GLU A 185 2.03 12.41 -8.83
CA GLU A 185 1.36 13.51 -8.15
C GLU A 185 1.10 14.72 -9.08
N ASP A 186 1.91 14.90 -10.14
CA ASP A 186 1.71 15.92 -11.18
C ASP A 186 0.45 15.65 -12.03
N VAL A 187 0.19 14.38 -12.37
CA VAL A 187 -1.04 13.94 -13.02
C VAL A 187 -2.21 14.17 -12.09
N MET A 188 -2.11 13.77 -10.83
CA MET A 188 -3.15 13.97 -9.83
C MET A 188 -3.52 15.45 -9.70
N ALA A 189 -2.52 16.32 -9.46
CA ALA A 189 -2.71 17.76 -9.36
C ALA A 189 -3.36 18.35 -10.62
N TYR A 190 -2.92 17.89 -11.80
CA TYR A 190 -3.53 18.30 -13.06
C TYR A 190 -5.00 17.91 -13.13
N LEU A 191 -5.36 16.65 -12.84
CA LEU A 191 -6.75 16.19 -12.86
C LEU A 191 -7.63 17.00 -11.89
N LEU A 192 -7.17 17.26 -10.66
CA LEU A 192 -7.89 18.10 -9.70
C LEU A 192 -8.12 19.51 -10.25
N SER A 193 -7.10 20.11 -10.89
CA SER A 193 -7.22 21.43 -11.54
C SER A 193 -8.21 21.45 -12.71
N ARG A 194 -8.58 20.28 -13.24
CA ARG A 194 -9.56 20.09 -14.33
C ARG A 194 -10.95 19.69 -13.82
N GLY A 195 -11.15 19.65 -12.51
CA GLY A 195 -12.44 19.36 -11.88
C GLY A 195 -12.68 17.90 -11.53
N ALA A 196 -11.62 17.07 -11.44
CA ALA A 196 -11.72 15.77 -10.79
C ALA A 196 -12.14 15.97 -9.33
N ARG A 197 -13.00 15.09 -8.80
CA ARG A 197 -13.44 15.19 -7.40
C ARG A 197 -12.28 14.87 -6.44
N PRO A 198 -11.88 15.82 -5.58
CA PRO A 198 -10.80 15.59 -4.63
C PRO A 198 -11.26 14.80 -3.42
N ASP A 199 -10.30 14.22 -2.70
CA ASP A 199 -10.48 13.68 -1.35
C ASP A 199 -9.35 14.13 -0.40
N LEU A 200 -9.53 13.87 0.90
CA LEU A 200 -8.62 14.39 1.92
C LEU A 200 -7.22 13.75 1.84
N PHE A 201 -7.08 12.52 1.34
CA PHE A 201 -5.76 11.92 1.13
C PHE A 201 -5.03 12.60 -0.01
N GLN A 202 -5.73 13.02 -1.06
CA GLN A 202 -5.13 13.78 -2.17
C GLN A 202 -4.66 15.16 -1.73
N ALA A 203 -5.45 15.86 -0.90
CA ALA A 203 -5.02 17.12 -0.28
C ALA A 203 -3.74 16.94 0.54
N VAL A 204 -3.66 15.86 1.33
CA VAL A 204 -2.46 15.49 2.08
C VAL A 204 -1.27 15.21 1.16
N ILE A 205 -1.47 14.47 0.06
CA ILE A 205 -0.38 14.13 -0.87
C ILE A 205 0.18 15.38 -1.54
N LEU A 206 -0.66 16.37 -1.82
CA LEU A 206 -0.27 17.66 -2.41
C LEU A 206 0.25 18.68 -1.37
N ASP A 207 0.17 18.36 -0.08
CA ASP A 207 0.43 19.28 1.04
C ASP A 207 -0.37 20.60 0.90
N ASP A 208 -1.65 20.47 0.55
CA ASP A 208 -2.59 21.57 0.28
C ASP A 208 -3.61 21.71 1.44
N PRO A 209 -3.36 22.59 2.44
CA PRO A 209 -4.28 22.79 3.56
C PRO A 209 -5.56 23.53 3.16
N GLU A 210 -5.55 24.35 2.11
CA GLU A 210 -6.74 25.03 1.60
C GLU A 210 -7.75 24.03 1.03
N LEU A 211 -7.27 23.07 0.23
CA LEU A 211 -8.08 21.98 -0.27
C LEU A 211 -8.60 21.12 0.89
N ALA A 212 -7.74 20.76 1.84
CA ALA A 212 -8.15 20.02 3.04
C ALA A 212 -9.25 20.77 3.82
N SER A 213 -9.12 22.08 3.98
CA SER A 213 -10.12 22.91 4.66
C SER A 213 -11.46 22.90 3.94
N SER A 214 -11.47 23.02 2.60
CA SER A 214 -12.72 22.99 1.84
C SER A 214 -13.44 21.65 1.95
N LEU A 215 -12.69 20.54 1.91
CA LEU A 215 -13.22 19.19 2.02
C LEU A 215 -13.82 18.92 3.40
N ILE A 216 -13.14 19.32 4.47
CA ILE A 216 -13.64 19.16 5.84
C ILE A 216 -14.85 20.06 6.11
N ALA A 217 -14.92 21.25 5.51
CA ALA A 217 -16.09 22.11 5.62
C ALA A 217 -17.33 21.50 4.93
N GLU A 218 -17.14 20.71 3.87
CA GLU A 218 -18.21 19.97 3.19
C GLU A 218 -18.60 18.69 3.95
N ASP A 219 -17.60 17.92 4.40
CA ASP A 219 -17.76 16.66 5.12
C ASP A 219 -16.76 16.56 6.30
N PRO A 220 -17.18 16.92 7.53
CA PRO A 220 -16.32 16.82 8.72
C PRO A 220 -15.87 15.38 9.02
N ASP A 221 -16.65 14.37 8.65
CA ASP A 221 -16.32 12.97 8.89
C ASP A 221 -15.14 12.49 8.02
N ALA A 222 -14.80 13.23 6.96
CA ALA A 222 -13.63 12.97 6.13
C ALA A 222 -12.32 12.97 6.94
N LEU A 223 -12.25 13.68 8.07
CA LEU A 223 -11.09 13.68 8.97
C LEU A 223 -10.80 12.28 9.56
N HIS A 224 -11.84 11.44 9.66
CA HIS A 224 -11.79 10.12 10.30
C HIS A 224 -11.78 8.97 9.30
N VAL A 225 -11.75 9.28 8.00
CA VAL A 225 -11.72 8.25 6.96
C VAL A 225 -10.47 7.39 7.10
N SER A 226 -10.64 6.08 6.94
CA SER A 226 -9.55 5.10 7.02
C SER A 226 -9.56 4.19 5.82
N VAL A 227 -8.37 3.85 5.30
CA VAL A 227 -8.17 2.95 4.16
C VAL A 227 -7.49 1.66 4.62
N ARG A 228 -8.29 0.59 4.76
CA ARG A 228 -7.87 -0.71 5.31
C ARG A 228 -8.44 -1.84 4.47
N PHE A 229 -7.69 -2.93 4.34
CA PHE A 229 -8.16 -4.14 3.67
C PHE A 229 -9.49 -4.62 4.25
N GLY A 230 -10.45 -4.94 3.38
CA GLY A 230 -11.75 -5.49 3.76
C GLY A 230 -12.73 -4.49 4.38
N SER A 231 -12.39 -3.21 4.45
CA SER A 231 -13.28 -2.15 4.94
C SER A 231 -14.00 -1.44 3.80
N SER A 232 -15.21 -0.94 4.03
CA SER A 232 -15.88 -0.06 3.09
C SER A 232 -15.53 1.41 3.39
N HIS A 233 -15.31 2.20 2.33
CA HIS A 233 -14.90 3.61 2.44
C HIS A 233 -16.00 4.53 1.89
N PRO A 234 -17.12 4.72 2.63
CA PRO A 234 -18.30 5.43 2.10
C PRO A 234 -17.98 6.87 1.68
N HIS A 235 -17.14 7.59 2.41
CA HIS A 235 -16.71 8.97 2.10
C HIS A 235 -15.89 9.08 0.81
N LEU A 236 -15.20 8.00 0.40
CA LEU A 236 -14.43 7.96 -0.84
C LEU A 236 -15.26 7.41 -2.03
N GLY A 237 -16.41 6.78 -1.76
CA GLY A 237 -17.22 6.08 -2.76
C GLY A 237 -16.53 4.89 -3.44
N GLY A 238 -15.44 4.38 -2.86
CA GLY A 238 -14.49 3.42 -3.42
C GLY A 238 -13.09 3.72 -2.86
N GLY A 239 -12.03 3.49 -3.64
CA GLY A 239 -10.69 3.94 -3.23
C GLY A 239 -9.78 2.84 -2.69
N ASP A 240 -10.08 1.57 -2.96
CA ASP A 240 -9.28 0.44 -2.47
C ASP A 240 -7.84 0.47 -3.02
N LYS A 241 -7.60 1.22 -4.11
CA LYS A 241 -6.26 1.50 -4.63
C LYS A 241 -5.36 2.15 -3.56
N TYR A 242 -5.92 2.96 -2.66
CA TYR A 242 -5.19 3.59 -1.56
C TYR A 242 -4.66 2.59 -0.53
N VAL A 243 -5.32 1.45 -0.36
CA VAL A 243 -4.81 0.40 0.53
C VAL A 243 -3.42 -0.04 0.08
N TRP A 244 -3.20 -0.08 -1.24
CA TRP A 244 -1.92 -0.44 -1.85
C TRP A 244 -0.96 0.75 -1.96
N SER A 245 -1.40 1.89 -2.48
CA SER A 245 -0.52 3.04 -2.73
C SER A 245 -0.12 3.79 -1.46
N LEU A 246 -1.00 3.82 -0.46
CA LEU A 246 -0.76 4.51 0.80
C LEU A 246 -0.26 3.56 1.89
N ARG A 247 0.16 2.33 1.59
CA ARG A 247 0.86 1.41 2.51
C ARG A 247 0.24 1.34 3.91
N GLY A 248 -1.09 1.20 4.00
CA GLY A 248 -1.80 1.13 5.27
C GLY A 248 -1.69 2.39 6.15
N ALA A 249 -1.71 3.60 5.58
CA ALA A 249 -2.03 4.78 6.39
C ALA A 249 -3.51 4.73 6.77
N ASP A 250 -3.77 4.69 8.07
CA ASP A 250 -5.12 4.51 8.58
C ASP A 250 -5.94 5.80 8.60
N THR A 251 -5.32 6.99 8.56
CA THR A 251 -6.05 8.27 8.55
C THR A 251 -5.29 9.35 7.78
N PRO A 252 -5.97 10.43 7.34
CA PRO A 252 -5.33 11.57 6.67
C PRO A 252 -4.19 12.21 7.48
N VAL A 253 -4.37 12.41 8.80
CA VAL A 253 -3.34 13.00 9.66
C VAL A 253 -2.09 12.10 9.78
N GLU A 254 -2.28 10.77 9.81
CA GLU A 254 -1.17 9.83 9.84
C GLU A 254 -0.43 9.74 8.51
N LEU A 255 -1.18 9.80 7.40
CA LEU A 255 -0.57 9.92 6.07
C LEU A 255 0.27 11.20 5.99
N ALA A 256 -0.27 12.33 6.45
CA ALA A 256 0.39 13.63 6.41
C ALA A 256 1.70 13.60 7.21
N ARG A 257 1.67 13.03 8.41
CA ARG A 257 2.89 12.82 9.23
C ARG A 257 3.92 11.95 8.51
N ARG A 258 3.50 10.79 7.99
CA ARG A 258 4.41 9.81 7.38
C ARG A 258 5.05 10.33 6.09
N ARG A 259 4.31 11.10 5.31
CA ARG A 259 4.81 11.74 4.08
C ARG A 259 5.59 13.03 4.35
N GLY A 260 5.42 13.63 5.52
CA GLY A 260 6.02 14.92 5.85
C GLY A 260 5.31 16.10 5.17
N SER A 261 4.01 15.98 4.89
CA SER A 261 3.16 17.06 4.39
C SER A 261 2.95 18.09 5.49
N ARG A 262 3.86 19.06 5.62
CA ARG A 262 3.99 19.89 6.82
C ARG A 262 2.79 20.80 7.03
N ALA A 263 2.33 21.45 5.97
CA ALA A 263 1.26 22.44 6.06
C ALA A 263 -0.08 21.74 6.34
N THR A 264 -0.39 20.69 5.58
CA THR A 264 -1.62 19.92 5.79
C THR A 264 -1.57 19.14 7.11
N TYR A 265 -0.41 18.61 7.53
CA TYR A 265 -0.30 17.93 8.83
C TYR A 265 -0.63 18.86 10.00
N ALA A 266 -0.05 20.07 10.02
CA ALA A 266 -0.34 21.04 11.09
C ALA A 266 -1.84 21.39 11.12
N PHE A 267 -2.43 21.65 9.96
CA PHE A 267 -3.86 21.94 9.82
C PHE A 267 -4.76 20.78 10.31
N LEU A 268 -4.49 19.56 9.86
CA LEU A 268 -5.28 18.38 10.27
C LEU A 268 -5.11 18.05 11.75
N LEU A 269 -3.91 18.25 12.30
CA LEU A 269 -3.63 18.01 13.71
C LEU A 269 -4.43 18.97 14.60
N GLU A 270 -4.51 20.25 14.24
CA GLU A 270 -5.28 21.26 14.97
C GLU A 270 -6.78 20.90 15.04
N LEU A 271 -7.32 20.31 13.96
CA LEU A 271 -8.72 19.87 13.90
C LEU A 271 -8.97 18.49 14.51
N SER A 272 -7.90 17.74 14.82
CA SER A 272 -8.02 16.37 15.33
C SER A 272 -8.51 16.35 16.78
N PRO A 273 -9.24 15.31 17.22
CA PRO A 273 -9.62 15.16 18.63
C PRO A 273 -8.39 15.15 19.56
N PRO A 274 -8.49 15.62 20.82
CA PRO A 274 -7.35 15.70 21.73
C PRO A 274 -6.59 14.37 21.94
N GLY A 275 -7.29 13.22 21.90
CA GLY A 275 -6.63 11.91 21.96
C GLY A 275 -5.76 11.59 20.75
N VAL A 276 -6.15 12.03 19.56
CA VAL A 276 -5.32 11.92 18.35
C VAL A 276 -4.14 12.89 18.45
N GLN A 277 -4.36 14.13 18.91
CA GLN A 277 -3.28 15.10 19.12
C GLN A 277 -2.23 14.55 20.10
N LEU A 278 -2.66 13.98 21.23
CA LEU A 278 -1.79 13.37 22.23
C LEU A 278 -0.96 12.21 21.64
N LEU A 279 -1.59 11.33 20.87
CA LEU A 279 -0.89 10.24 20.20
C LEU A 279 0.16 10.75 19.20
N GLN A 280 -0.16 11.79 18.43
CA GLN A 280 0.82 12.37 17.51
C GLN A 280 1.96 13.11 18.23
N ALA A 281 1.68 13.80 19.35
CA ALA A 281 2.73 14.39 20.20
C ALA A 281 3.67 13.31 20.77
N ALA A 282 3.12 12.20 21.24
CA ALA A 282 3.88 11.06 21.71
C ALA A 282 4.82 10.46 20.65
N ARG A 283 4.32 10.30 19.41
CA ARG A 283 5.11 9.82 18.25
C ARG A 283 6.18 10.82 17.79
N ARG A 284 6.04 12.11 18.10
CA ARG A 284 7.04 13.17 17.85
C ARG A 284 8.03 13.35 19.01
N GLU A 285 7.87 12.59 20.09
CA GLU A 285 8.65 12.70 21.32
C GLU A 285 8.47 14.05 22.04
N ASP A 286 7.34 14.71 21.81
CA ASP A 286 7.03 16.05 22.31
C ASP A 286 6.35 15.97 23.68
N ALA A 287 7.13 15.69 24.72
CA ALA A 287 6.61 15.53 26.07
C ALA A 287 5.98 16.81 26.62
N GLU A 288 6.44 17.99 26.19
CA GLU A 288 5.87 19.27 26.60
C GLU A 288 4.44 19.41 26.08
N GLU A 289 4.22 19.19 24.78
CA GLU A 289 2.88 19.23 24.20
C GLU A 289 1.96 18.15 24.78
N MET A 290 2.50 16.96 25.08
CA MET A 290 1.71 15.93 25.77
C MET A 290 1.24 16.39 27.15
N GLU A 291 2.13 16.99 27.95
CA GLU A 291 1.80 17.51 29.27
C GLU A 291 0.77 18.65 29.18
N ASP A 292 0.93 19.56 28.21
CA ASP A 292 0.01 20.67 27.94
C ASP A 292 -1.39 20.16 27.55
N LEU A 293 -1.48 19.19 26.63
CA LEU A 293 -2.75 18.58 26.21
C LEU A 293 -3.45 17.89 27.38
N LEU A 294 -2.71 17.13 28.19
CA LEU A 294 -3.25 16.44 29.35
C LEU A 294 -3.62 17.40 30.50
N ALA A 295 -3.00 18.59 30.57
CA ALA A 295 -3.36 19.63 31.52
C ALA A 295 -4.60 20.42 31.06
N LEU A 296 -4.71 20.69 29.76
CA LEU A 296 -5.84 21.40 29.16
C LEU A 296 -7.12 20.55 29.14
N HIS A 297 -6.99 19.25 28.88
CA HIS A 297 -8.08 18.29 28.76
C HIS A 297 -8.03 17.24 29.88
N THR A 298 -8.50 17.61 31.08
CA THR A 298 -8.42 16.73 32.27
C THR A 298 -9.21 15.41 32.11
N GLU A 299 -10.21 15.39 31.23
CA GLU A 299 -11.02 14.24 30.85
C GLU A 299 -10.32 13.30 29.86
N LEU A 300 -9.22 13.75 29.25
CA LEU A 300 -8.57 13.03 28.17
C LEU A 300 -8.00 11.70 28.64
N LEU A 301 -7.17 11.71 29.69
CA LEU A 301 -6.51 10.50 30.16
C LEU A 301 -7.51 9.40 30.58
N PRO A 302 -8.58 9.70 31.37
CA PRO A 302 -9.61 8.71 31.67
C PRO A 302 -10.43 8.23 30.45
N SER A 303 -10.45 8.99 29.36
CA SER A 303 -11.18 8.62 28.14
C SER A 303 -10.40 7.69 27.21
N LEU A 304 -9.07 7.55 27.40
CA LEU A 304 -8.24 6.70 26.56
C LEU A 304 -8.57 5.21 26.79
N THR A 305 -8.68 4.48 25.69
CA THR A 305 -8.81 3.01 25.73
C THR A 305 -7.48 2.37 26.13
N GLU A 306 -7.52 1.13 26.64
CA GLU A 306 -6.30 0.34 26.90
C GLU A 306 -5.39 0.24 25.66
N HIS A 307 -6.00 0.14 24.47
CA HIS A 307 -5.28 0.13 23.20
C HIS A 307 -4.52 1.45 22.96
N GLN A 308 -5.17 2.60 23.14
CA GLN A 308 -4.52 3.91 22.98
C GLN A 308 -3.42 4.15 24.02
N CYS A 309 -3.67 3.76 25.28
CA CYS A 309 -2.64 3.80 26.32
C CYS A 309 -1.45 2.91 25.95
N CYS A 310 -1.71 1.68 25.49
CA CYS A 310 -0.67 0.76 25.04
C CYS A 310 0.14 1.38 23.90
N GLU A 311 -0.54 1.97 22.92
CA GLU A 311 0.07 2.62 21.77
C GLU A 311 1.01 3.77 22.16
N ILE A 312 0.55 4.67 23.02
CA ILE A 312 1.34 5.82 23.47
C ILE A 312 2.53 5.33 24.33
N LEU A 313 2.33 4.37 25.22
CA LEU A 313 3.37 3.86 26.13
C LEU A 313 4.57 3.26 25.38
N HIS A 314 4.34 2.59 24.24
CA HIS A 314 5.44 2.02 23.46
C HIS A 314 5.93 2.93 22.32
N SER A 315 5.37 4.14 22.17
CA SER A 315 5.70 5.06 21.07
C SER A 315 7.13 5.61 21.19
N SER A 316 7.49 6.18 22.34
CA SER A 316 8.81 6.77 22.64
C SER A 316 9.10 6.78 24.14
N GLU A 317 10.37 6.97 24.53
CA GLU A 317 10.76 7.06 25.94
C GLU A 317 10.06 8.24 26.65
N PRO A 318 10.02 9.46 26.09
CA PRO A 318 9.35 10.58 26.74
C PRO A 318 7.85 10.33 26.92
N ALA A 319 7.18 9.77 25.91
CA ALA A 319 5.76 9.44 26.00
C ALA A 319 5.45 8.40 27.10
N ALA A 320 6.28 7.36 27.21
CA ALA A 320 6.17 6.37 28.26
C ALA A 320 6.28 7.03 29.65
N ARG A 321 7.28 7.91 29.83
CA ARG A 321 7.46 8.64 31.11
C ARG A 321 6.26 9.48 31.48
N VAL A 322 5.68 10.23 30.53
CA VAL A 322 4.51 11.08 30.76
C VAL A 322 3.32 10.25 31.26
N LEU A 323 2.93 9.20 30.53
CA LEU A 323 1.77 8.39 30.93
C LEU A 323 1.98 7.63 32.24
N LEU A 324 3.16 7.05 32.45
CA LEU A 324 3.47 6.30 33.68
C LEU A 324 3.49 7.23 34.91
N ALA A 325 4.02 8.45 34.77
CA ALA A 325 3.99 9.46 35.84
C ALA A 325 2.56 9.90 36.21
N ARG A 326 1.61 9.75 35.28
CA ARG A 326 0.17 10.00 35.50
C ARG A 326 -0.60 8.75 35.96
N GLY A 327 0.09 7.66 36.27
CA GLY A 327 -0.50 6.45 36.87
C GLY A 327 -1.18 5.51 35.88
N VAL A 328 -0.87 5.61 34.58
CA VAL A 328 -1.29 4.59 33.61
C VAL A 328 -0.56 3.27 33.92
N GLU A 329 -1.31 2.18 33.96
CA GLU A 329 -0.75 0.84 34.22
C GLU A 329 0.24 0.44 33.10
N PRO A 330 1.47 0.01 33.42
CA PRO A 330 2.47 -0.35 32.41
C PRO A 330 2.11 -1.60 31.58
N ASP A 331 1.22 -2.46 32.10
CA ASP A 331 0.82 -3.73 31.50
C ASP A 331 -0.58 -3.70 30.84
N VAL A 332 -1.07 -2.51 30.46
CA VAL A 332 -2.26 -2.38 29.60
C VAL A 332 -2.11 -3.24 28.34
N ARG A 333 -3.22 -3.81 27.86
CA ARG A 333 -3.20 -4.71 26.71
C ARG A 333 -3.84 -4.05 25.50
N ASP A 334 -3.24 -4.23 24.34
CA ASP A 334 -3.87 -3.82 23.10
C ASP A 334 -5.10 -4.69 22.76
N ALA A 335 -5.95 -4.17 21.89
CA ALA A 335 -7.12 -4.90 21.42
C ALA A 335 -6.79 -6.04 20.44
N PRO A 336 -5.84 -5.89 19.47
CA PRO A 336 -5.61 -6.90 18.45
C PRO A 336 -5.05 -8.22 18.99
N MET A 337 -3.99 -8.15 19.80
CA MET A 337 -3.22 -9.34 20.23
C MET A 337 -3.30 -9.56 21.74
N GLY A 338 -3.85 -8.60 22.49
CA GLY A 338 -3.68 -8.56 23.94
C GLY A 338 -2.21 -8.34 24.35
N ALA A 339 -1.39 -7.76 23.49
CA ALA A 339 0.04 -7.52 23.76
C ALA A 339 0.21 -6.28 24.65
N THR A 340 1.20 -6.31 25.55
CA THR A 340 1.55 -5.17 26.41
C THR A 340 2.54 -4.23 25.71
N PRO A 341 2.73 -2.98 26.18
CA PRO A 341 3.76 -2.08 25.65
C PRO A 341 5.16 -2.71 25.59
N LEU A 342 5.48 -3.60 26.54
CA LEU A 342 6.77 -4.28 26.59
C LEU A 342 6.93 -5.31 25.46
N HIS A 343 5.86 -5.97 25.01
CA HIS A 343 5.89 -6.85 23.83
C HIS A 343 6.25 -6.05 22.57
N HIS A 344 5.58 -4.90 22.37
CA HIS A 344 5.82 -4.02 21.23
C HIS A 344 7.23 -3.43 21.26
N ALA A 345 7.68 -2.93 22.41
CA ALA A 345 9.05 -2.44 22.57
C ALA A 345 10.09 -3.53 22.29
N ALA A 346 9.81 -4.77 22.71
CA ALA A 346 10.67 -5.92 22.51
C ALA A 346 10.82 -6.30 21.04
N TRP A 347 9.74 -6.38 20.29
CA TRP A 347 9.77 -6.64 18.85
C TRP A 347 10.50 -5.54 18.06
N LEU A 348 10.18 -4.28 18.36
CA LEU A 348 10.69 -3.11 17.65
C LEU A 348 12.11 -2.70 18.06
N GLY A 349 12.70 -3.33 19.07
CA GLY A 349 14.05 -3.00 19.53
C GLY A 349 14.15 -1.70 20.34
N LYS A 350 13.04 -1.21 20.92
CA LYS A 350 12.99 0.07 21.66
C LYS A 350 13.52 -0.07 23.08
N VAL A 351 14.84 -0.25 23.20
CA VAL A 351 15.53 -0.43 24.50
C VAL A 351 15.20 0.67 25.52
N PRO A 352 15.21 1.98 25.18
CA PRO A 352 14.91 3.02 26.15
C PRO A 352 13.49 2.94 26.72
N VAL A 353 12.50 2.66 25.85
CA VAL A 353 11.11 2.41 26.25
C VAL A 353 11.01 1.21 27.19
N ALA A 354 11.63 0.08 26.83
CA ALA A 354 11.60 -1.13 27.65
C ALA A 354 12.19 -0.90 29.05
N ARG A 355 13.27 -0.12 29.17
CA ARG A 355 13.84 0.24 30.48
C ARG A 355 12.87 1.06 31.33
N VAL A 356 12.18 2.04 30.72
CA VAL A 356 11.20 2.87 31.41
C VAL A 356 10.00 2.03 31.88
N LEU A 357 9.49 1.14 31.03
CA LEU A 357 8.39 0.23 31.38
C LEU A 357 8.76 -0.71 32.53
N LEU A 358 9.92 -1.37 32.45
CA LEU A 358 10.42 -2.26 33.51
C LEU A 358 10.66 -1.51 34.82
N ALA A 359 11.21 -0.29 34.76
CA ALA A 359 11.41 0.55 35.94
C ALA A 359 10.08 0.98 36.60
N ALA A 360 9.00 1.06 35.82
CA ALA A 360 7.66 1.33 36.30
C ALA A 360 6.89 0.07 36.74
N GLY A 361 7.52 -1.11 36.69
CA GLY A 361 6.94 -2.36 37.19
C GLY A 361 6.23 -3.23 36.15
N ALA A 362 6.44 -3.01 34.84
CA ALA A 362 5.93 -3.90 33.81
C ALA A 362 6.39 -5.35 34.03
N ASP A 363 5.48 -6.31 33.95
CA ASP A 363 5.77 -7.74 34.13
C ASP A 363 6.30 -8.36 32.81
N PRO A 364 7.60 -8.73 32.74
CA PRO A 364 8.19 -9.32 31.54
C PRO A 364 7.79 -10.78 31.30
N SER A 365 7.02 -11.40 32.21
CA SER A 365 6.56 -12.79 32.11
C SER A 365 5.19 -12.95 31.47
N LEU A 366 4.44 -11.85 31.28
CA LEU A 366 3.13 -11.88 30.64
C LEU A 366 3.24 -12.37 29.20
N THR A 367 2.28 -13.21 28.79
CA THR A 367 2.13 -13.64 27.41
C THR A 367 1.04 -12.84 26.71
N ASP A 368 1.20 -12.57 25.42
CA ASP A 368 0.11 -12.08 24.57
C ASP A 368 -0.99 -13.17 24.38
N ARG A 369 -2.14 -12.79 23.82
CA ARG A 369 -3.29 -13.71 23.66
C ARG A 369 -3.28 -14.46 22.34
N GLU A 370 -2.58 -13.97 21.32
CA GLU A 370 -2.62 -14.52 19.96
C GLU A 370 -1.58 -15.62 19.75
N HIS A 371 -0.34 -15.35 20.15
CA HIS A 371 0.79 -16.26 20.00
C HIS A 371 1.23 -16.89 21.31
N HIS A 372 0.66 -16.43 22.43
CA HIS A 372 1.05 -16.88 23.77
C HIS A 372 2.54 -16.68 24.05
N ALA A 373 3.14 -15.64 23.45
CA ALA A 373 4.56 -15.35 23.54
C ALA A 373 4.83 -14.23 24.55
N THR A 374 5.96 -14.32 25.23
CA THR A 374 6.49 -13.32 26.16
C THR A 374 7.22 -12.20 25.41
N PRO A 375 7.43 -11.02 26.02
CA PRO A 375 8.29 -9.98 25.45
C PRO A 375 9.68 -10.51 25.07
N LEU A 376 10.26 -11.43 25.84
CA LEU A 376 11.56 -12.02 25.51
C LEU A 376 11.53 -12.82 24.20
N GLU A 377 10.45 -13.54 23.92
CA GLU A 377 10.27 -14.30 22.68
C GLU A 377 10.05 -13.37 21.49
N TRP A 378 9.29 -12.29 21.66
CA TRP A 378 9.15 -11.22 20.67
C TRP A 378 10.50 -10.54 20.35
N ALA A 379 11.33 -10.26 21.37
CA ALA A 379 12.68 -9.74 21.16
C ALA A 379 13.58 -10.73 20.39
N ARG A 380 13.47 -12.04 20.66
CA ARG A 380 14.21 -13.06 19.91
C ARG A 380 13.75 -13.15 18.46
N HIS A 381 12.45 -13.15 18.22
CA HIS A 381 11.89 -13.20 16.88
C HIS A 381 12.29 -11.96 16.07
N GLY A 382 12.20 -10.75 16.66
CA GLY A 382 12.64 -9.51 16.04
C GLY A 382 14.16 -9.35 15.92
N GLY A 383 14.96 -10.31 16.40
CA GLY A 383 16.43 -10.26 16.35
C GLY A 383 17.05 -9.19 17.26
N GLN A 384 16.31 -8.69 18.26
CA GLN A 384 16.68 -7.54 19.09
C GLN A 384 17.63 -7.94 20.23
N GLN A 385 18.90 -8.18 19.89
CA GLN A 385 19.88 -8.76 20.82
C GLN A 385 20.05 -8.00 22.14
N GLU A 386 20.00 -6.66 22.12
CA GLU A 386 20.14 -5.86 23.34
C GLU A 386 18.94 -6.06 24.27
N LEU A 387 17.74 -6.11 23.72
CA LEU A 387 16.51 -6.37 24.45
C LEU A 387 16.44 -7.80 24.98
N VAL A 388 16.92 -8.79 24.22
CA VAL A 388 17.08 -10.17 24.73
C VAL A 388 17.96 -10.19 25.98
N ARG A 389 19.07 -9.45 26.00
CA ARG A 389 19.95 -9.37 27.17
C ARG A 389 19.29 -8.64 28.34
N LEU A 390 18.52 -7.58 28.06
CA LEU A 390 17.78 -6.84 29.08
C LEU A 390 16.72 -7.74 29.74
N LEU A 391 15.87 -8.35 28.94
CA LEU A 391 14.73 -9.16 29.38
C LEU A 391 15.15 -10.51 29.98
N SER A 392 16.29 -11.09 29.58
CA SER A 392 16.81 -12.31 30.23
C SER A 392 17.32 -12.08 31.66
N ARG A 393 17.41 -10.81 32.09
CA ARG A 393 17.91 -10.39 33.41
C ARG A 393 16.86 -9.68 34.25
N SER A 394 15.69 -9.41 33.66
CA SER A 394 14.55 -8.74 34.28
C SER A 394 13.60 -9.80 34.77
#